data_AF-A0AAE0ZR63-F1
#
_entry.id   AF-A0AAE0ZR63-F1
#
_cell.length_a   1.000
_cell.length_b   1.000
_cell.length_c   1.000
_cell.angle_alpha   90.00
_cell.angle_beta   90.00
_cell.angle_gamma   90.00
#
_symmetry.space_group_name_H-M   'P 1'
#
loop_
_entity.id
_entity.type
_entity.pdbx_description
1 polymer ?
#
loop_
_entity_poly.entity_id
_entity_poly.type
_entity_poly.pdbx_seq_one_letter_code
_entity_poly.pdbx_strand_id
1 'polypeptide(L)'
;MNYALRDAARCSCMASLEGRRTRGLLHAPRDLPAFGEVQSRDTVEVQPKSRDTVEIQPKSRDTVEVQPKSRDTVEVQPKSWDTVEVQPKSWNTVEVQPKSRDTVEVQPKSWDTVEVQLKSRDTVEVQPKSRDTVEVQPKSRDTVEVQPKSRDTVEVQPKSRDTVEVQPKSRWAGCKPL
;
A
#
# COMPACT_ATOMS: atom_id res chain seq x y z
N MET A 1 -33.20 -27.61 -15.29
CA MET A 1 -31.86 -28.05 -14.85
C MET A 1 -31.00 -28.19 -16.09
N ASN A 2 -29.95 -27.38 -16.20
CA ASN A 2 -28.68 -27.72 -16.87
C ASN A 2 -27.74 -26.52 -16.70
N TYR A 3 -26.78 -26.67 -15.79
CA TYR A 3 -25.64 -25.77 -15.62
C TYR A 3 -24.64 -26.09 -16.74
N ALA A 4 -24.53 -25.21 -17.73
CA ALA A 4 -23.49 -25.29 -18.75
C ALA A 4 -22.26 -24.51 -18.27
N LEU A 5 -21.16 -25.26 -18.09
CA LEU A 5 -19.82 -24.77 -17.85
C LEU A 5 -19.47 -23.63 -18.83
N ARG A 6 -19.02 -22.50 -18.29
CA ARG A 6 -18.19 -21.55 -19.04
C ARG A 6 -16.83 -21.51 -18.38
N ASP A 7 -15.90 -22.26 -18.97
CA ASP A 7 -14.47 -22.14 -18.78
C ASP A 7 -14.06 -20.69 -19.09
N ALA A 8 -13.86 -19.90 -18.05
CA ALA A 8 -13.13 -18.65 -18.14
C ALA A 8 -11.64 -19.00 -18.17
N ALA A 9 -11.07 -19.03 -19.37
CA ALA A 9 -9.64 -19.15 -19.59
C ALA A 9 -8.89 -18.08 -18.77
N ARG A 10 -8.28 -18.51 -17.67
CA ARG A 10 -7.37 -17.69 -16.84
C ARG A 10 -6.06 -17.50 -17.60
N CYS A 11 -5.99 -16.53 -18.50
CA CYS A 11 -4.72 -16.06 -19.04
C CYS A 11 -4.12 -15.03 -18.08
N SER A 12 -3.20 -15.50 -17.22
CA SER A 12 -2.34 -14.64 -16.41
C SER A 12 -1.24 -14.05 -17.29
N CYS A 13 -1.22 -12.74 -17.50
CA CYS A 13 -0.02 -12.08 -18.02
C CYS A 13 0.96 -11.91 -16.85
N MET A 14 1.82 -12.91 -16.63
CA MET A 14 3.00 -12.75 -15.79
C MET A 14 3.99 -11.83 -16.52
N ALA A 15 4.15 -10.59 -16.06
CA ALA A 15 5.27 -9.77 -16.48
C ALA A 15 6.52 -10.25 -15.72
N SER A 16 7.24 -11.22 -16.28
CA SER A 16 8.59 -11.58 -15.82
C SER A 16 9.54 -10.47 -16.26
N LEU A 17 9.85 -9.52 -15.38
CA LEU A 17 10.86 -8.48 -15.63
C LEU A 17 12.26 -9.10 -15.48
N GLU A 18 12.68 -9.87 -16.49
CA GLU A 18 14.02 -10.42 -16.55
C GLU A 18 15.05 -9.32 -16.84
N GLY A 19 15.85 -8.98 -15.82
CA GLY A 19 17.26 -8.62 -15.98
C GLY A 19 17.58 -7.34 -16.75
N ARG A 20 16.70 -6.34 -16.76
CA ARG A 20 17.04 -4.99 -17.24
C ARG A 20 16.38 -3.94 -16.37
N ARG A 21 17.12 -2.85 -16.15
CA ARG A 21 16.69 -1.56 -15.59
C ARG A 21 15.43 -1.11 -16.32
N THR A 22 14.26 -1.59 -15.89
CA THR A 22 13.00 -1.44 -16.61
C THR A 22 12.18 -0.39 -15.90
N ARG A 23 12.06 0.79 -16.51
CA ARG A 23 10.92 1.69 -16.26
C ARG A 23 9.69 1.03 -16.86
N GLY A 24 9.09 0.10 -16.14
CA GLY A 24 7.87 -0.59 -16.56
C GLY A 24 6.64 0.19 -16.13
N LEU A 25 6.09 1.03 -17.01
CA LEU A 25 4.79 1.67 -16.79
C LEU A 25 3.69 0.61 -17.02
N LEU A 26 3.25 -0.08 -15.98
CA LEU A 26 2.19 -1.08 -16.09
C LEU A 26 0.83 -0.36 -16.17
N HIS A 27 0.28 -0.26 -17.38
CA HIS A 27 -1.12 0.08 -17.59
C HIS A 27 -1.97 -1.20 -17.48
N ALA A 28 -2.59 -1.43 -16.31
CA ALA A 28 -3.53 -2.53 -16.13
C ALA A 28 -4.80 -2.29 -16.99
N PRO A 29 -5.20 -3.25 -17.86
CA PRO A 29 -6.52 -3.24 -18.46
C PRO A 29 -7.58 -3.71 -17.45
N ARG A 30 -8.81 -3.21 -17.64
CA ARG A 30 -9.96 -3.10 -16.72
C ARG A 30 -10.36 -4.26 -15.78
N ASP A 31 -9.77 -5.44 -15.85
CA ASP A 31 -10.20 -6.59 -15.01
C ASP A 31 -9.07 -7.62 -14.76
N LEU A 32 -7.78 -7.24 -14.88
CA LEU A 32 -6.66 -8.17 -14.62
C LEU A 32 -5.78 -7.69 -13.45
N PRO A 33 -5.49 -8.57 -12.47
CA PRO A 33 -4.58 -8.24 -11.38
C PRO A 33 -3.16 -8.00 -11.93
N ALA A 34 -2.56 -6.88 -11.54
CA ALA A 34 -1.16 -6.61 -11.84
C ALA A 34 -0.29 -7.27 -10.76
N PHE A 35 0.37 -8.38 -11.11
CA PHE A 35 1.34 -9.05 -10.24
C PHE A 35 2.76 -8.70 -10.68
N GLY A 36 3.55 -8.12 -9.76
CA GLY A 36 4.95 -7.80 -10.00
C GLY A 36 5.87 -8.41 -8.93
N GLU A 37 6.67 -9.40 -9.31
CA GLU A 37 7.89 -9.71 -8.56
C GLU A 37 9.01 -8.79 -9.06
N VAL A 38 9.61 -8.04 -8.14
CA VAL A 38 10.66 -7.06 -8.46
C VAL A 38 11.99 -7.60 -7.93
N GLN A 39 13.04 -7.51 -8.74
CA GLN A 39 14.39 -7.89 -8.32
C GLN A 39 15.15 -6.66 -7.84
N SER A 40 16.28 -6.86 -7.17
CA SER A 40 16.94 -5.81 -6.40
C SER A 40 17.43 -4.62 -7.24
N ARG A 41 17.11 -3.41 -6.75
CA ARG A 41 17.40 -2.07 -7.34
C ARG A 41 16.52 -1.65 -8.51
N ASP A 42 15.27 -2.09 -8.51
CA ASP A 42 14.32 -1.72 -9.55
C ASP A 42 13.33 -0.63 -9.07
N THR A 43 12.68 0.01 -10.04
CA THR A 43 11.60 0.98 -9.80
C THR A 43 10.34 0.53 -10.50
N VAL A 44 9.23 0.46 -9.77
CA VAL A 44 7.92 0.07 -10.30
C VAL A 44 6.94 1.21 -10.14
N GLU A 45 6.25 1.56 -11.23
CA GLU A 45 5.21 2.59 -11.27
C GLU A 45 3.91 1.98 -11.80
N VAL A 46 2.83 2.05 -11.02
CA VAL A 46 1.52 1.50 -11.39
C VAL A 46 0.42 2.54 -11.20
N GLN A 47 -0.45 2.69 -12.20
CA GLN A 47 -1.56 3.65 -12.17
C GLN A 47 -2.88 2.97 -12.54
N PRO A 48 -3.47 2.17 -11.63
CA PRO A 48 -4.77 1.57 -11.87
C PRO A 48 -5.86 2.66 -11.95
N LYS A 49 -6.91 2.37 -12.70
CA LYS A 49 -7.91 3.38 -13.08
C LYS A 49 -9.23 3.19 -12.37
N SER A 50 -9.69 1.96 -12.18
CA SER A 50 -10.92 1.68 -11.45
C SER A 50 -11.18 0.18 -11.32
N ARG A 51 -11.47 -0.27 -10.09
CA ARG A 51 -11.80 -1.67 -9.76
C ARG A 51 -10.68 -2.66 -10.06
N ASP A 52 -9.44 -2.19 -9.99
CA ASP A 52 -8.27 -3.00 -10.23
C ASP A 52 -7.69 -3.57 -8.91
N THR A 53 -6.94 -4.67 -9.01
CA THR A 53 -6.12 -5.19 -7.91
C THR A 53 -4.64 -5.15 -8.32
N VAL A 54 -3.80 -4.62 -7.45
CA VAL A 54 -2.34 -4.52 -7.65
C VAL A 54 -1.64 -5.25 -6.51
N GLU A 55 -0.75 -6.17 -6.83
CA GLU A 55 0.11 -6.85 -5.87
C GLU A 55 1.59 -6.73 -6.29
N ILE A 56 2.43 -6.20 -5.40
CA ILE A 56 3.85 -5.95 -5.67
C ILE A 56 4.70 -6.51 -4.52
N GLN A 57 5.69 -7.33 -4.86
CA GLN A 57 6.60 -7.93 -3.88
C GLN A 57 8.06 -7.57 -4.20
N PRO A 58 8.53 -6.38 -3.78
CA PRO A 58 9.93 -6.01 -3.93
C PRO A 58 10.84 -6.81 -2.99
N LYS A 59 12.09 -7.00 -3.43
CA LYS A 59 13.03 -7.91 -2.77
C LYS A 59 14.13 -7.19 -2.03
N SER A 60 14.75 -6.17 -2.61
CA SER A 60 15.70 -5.35 -1.87
C SER A 60 16.18 -4.11 -2.63
N ARG A 61 16.15 -2.96 -1.94
CA ARG A 61 16.59 -1.66 -2.47
C ARG A 61 15.76 -1.19 -3.65
N ASP A 62 14.48 -1.53 -3.65
CA ASP A 62 13.54 -1.21 -4.72
C ASP A 62 12.72 0.03 -4.37
N THR A 63 12.13 0.65 -5.37
CA THR A 63 11.18 1.75 -5.21
C THR A 63 9.87 1.39 -5.89
N VAL A 64 8.76 1.57 -5.19
CA VAL A 64 7.41 1.26 -5.69
C VAL A 64 6.55 2.51 -5.56
N GLU A 65 5.94 2.94 -6.66
CA GLU A 65 4.97 4.04 -6.69
C GLU A 65 3.64 3.53 -7.27
N VAL A 66 2.55 3.70 -6.51
CA VAL A 66 1.20 3.28 -6.94
C VAL A 66 0.19 4.42 -6.78
N GLN A 67 -0.49 4.79 -7.86
CA GLN A 67 -1.49 5.87 -7.87
C GLN A 67 -2.89 5.37 -8.27
N PRO A 68 -3.61 4.65 -7.39
CA PRO A 68 -4.94 4.16 -7.70
C PRO A 68 -5.98 5.28 -7.72
N LYS A 69 -6.96 5.15 -8.61
CA LYS A 69 -7.94 6.22 -8.85
C LYS A 69 -9.27 5.98 -8.18
N SER A 70 -9.82 4.76 -8.18
CA SER A 70 -11.18 4.55 -7.68
C SER A 70 -11.52 3.08 -7.46
N ARG A 71 -11.85 2.69 -6.23
CA ARG A 71 -12.30 1.32 -5.91
C ARG A 71 -11.25 0.25 -6.22
N ASP A 72 -9.99 0.60 -6.11
CA ASP A 72 -8.87 -0.30 -6.34
C ASP A 72 -8.37 -0.90 -5.02
N THR A 73 -7.77 -2.07 -5.09
CA THR A 73 -7.06 -2.71 -3.97
C THR A 73 -5.57 -2.76 -4.31
N VAL A 74 -4.72 -2.32 -3.38
CA VAL A 74 -3.26 -2.34 -3.53
C VAL A 74 -2.65 -3.10 -2.36
N GLU A 75 -1.83 -4.11 -2.67
CA GLU A 75 -1.06 -4.86 -1.70
C GLU A 75 0.44 -4.77 -2.04
N VAL A 76 1.27 -4.33 -1.09
CA VAL A 76 2.72 -4.23 -1.28
C VAL A 76 3.47 -4.88 -0.13
N GLN A 77 4.32 -5.86 -0.43
CA GLN A 77 5.08 -6.62 0.58
C GLN A 77 6.61 -6.46 0.39
N PRO A 78 7.19 -5.30 0.75
CA PRO A 78 8.63 -5.09 0.67
C PRO A 78 9.40 -5.98 1.64
N LYS A 79 10.64 -6.30 1.27
CA LYS A 79 11.48 -7.23 2.05
C LYS A 79 12.62 -6.52 2.76
N SER A 80 13.36 -5.64 2.11
CA SER A 80 14.44 -4.94 2.82
C SER A 80 15.05 -3.76 2.05
N TRP A 81 15.11 -2.61 2.73
CA TRP A 81 15.65 -1.36 2.21
C TRP A 81 14.83 -0.80 1.05
N ASP A 82 13.55 -1.10 0.99
CA ASP A 82 12.66 -0.68 -0.07
C ASP A 82 11.95 0.63 0.29
N THR A 83 11.53 1.37 -0.72
CA THR A 83 10.69 2.58 -0.56
C THR A 83 9.37 2.36 -1.29
N VAL A 84 8.26 2.62 -0.60
CA VAL A 84 6.91 2.46 -1.15
C VAL A 84 6.15 3.77 -1.00
N GLU A 85 5.60 4.28 -2.09
CA GLU A 85 4.74 5.44 -2.14
C GLU A 85 3.38 5.06 -2.74
N VAL A 86 2.28 5.32 -2.02
CA VAL A 86 0.93 5.02 -2.51
C VAL A 86 0.03 6.26 -2.36
N GLN A 87 -0.55 6.73 -3.46
CA GLN A 87 -1.42 7.92 -3.48
C GLN A 87 -2.85 7.58 -3.95
N PRO A 88 -3.67 6.91 -3.11
CA PRO A 88 -5.03 6.58 -3.49
C PRO A 88 -5.92 7.83 -3.52
N LYS A 89 -6.86 7.87 -4.47
CA LYS A 89 -7.76 9.02 -4.63
C LYS A 89 -9.13 8.86 -3.96
N SER A 90 -9.70 7.67 -4.01
CA SER A 90 -11.14 7.49 -3.83
C SER A 90 -11.51 6.02 -3.57
N TRP A 91 -12.01 5.67 -2.38
CA TRP A 91 -12.63 4.37 -2.10
C TRP A 91 -11.69 3.18 -2.35
N ASN A 92 -10.39 3.35 -2.13
CA ASN A 92 -9.39 2.31 -2.33
C ASN A 92 -9.03 1.65 -1.00
N THR A 93 -8.53 0.43 -1.08
CA THR A 93 -7.91 -0.26 0.05
C THR A 93 -6.42 -0.42 -0.25
N VAL A 94 -5.58 -0.05 0.70
CA VAL A 94 -4.12 -0.17 0.62
C VAL A 94 -3.63 -1.00 1.80
N GLU A 95 -2.91 -2.07 1.51
CA GLU A 95 -2.22 -2.91 2.50
C GLU A 95 -0.72 -2.91 2.22
N VAL A 96 0.09 -2.58 3.24
CA VAL A 96 1.56 -2.59 3.12
C VAL A 96 2.19 -3.37 4.28
N GLN A 97 2.99 -4.39 3.96
CA GLN A 97 3.63 -5.26 4.95
C GLN A 97 5.17 -5.26 4.81
N PRO A 98 5.86 -4.17 5.18
CA PRO A 98 7.32 -4.14 5.17
C PRO A 98 7.94 -5.10 6.17
N LYS A 99 9.17 -5.53 5.88
CA LYS A 99 9.88 -6.50 6.71
C LYS A 99 11.09 -5.93 7.43
N SER A 100 11.90 -5.09 6.78
CA SER A 100 13.06 -4.53 7.46
C SER A 100 13.71 -3.35 6.77
N ARG A 101 13.77 -2.22 7.49
CA ARG A 101 14.41 -0.97 7.08
C ARG A 101 13.77 -0.39 5.83
N ASP A 102 12.47 -0.56 5.70
CA ASP A 102 11.70 -0.06 4.59
C ASP A 102 11.10 1.31 4.96
N THR A 103 10.84 2.14 3.95
CA THR A 103 10.14 3.41 4.09
C THR A 103 8.83 3.35 3.33
N VAL A 104 7.74 3.72 3.99
CA VAL A 104 6.38 3.67 3.43
C VAL A 104 5.72 5.04 3.56
N GLU A 105 5.25 5.61 2.46
CA GLU A 105 4.47 6.83 2.42
C GLU A 105 3.10 6.56 1.79
N VAL A 106 2.02 6.91 2.49
CA VAL A 106 0.65 6.75 1.96
C VAL A 106 -0.14 8.05 2.12
N GLN A 107 -0.64 8.58 1.01
CA GLN A 107 -1.41 9.84 0.97
C GLN A 107 -2.85 9.62 0.46
N PRO A 108 -3.74 9.01 1.26
CA PRO A 108 -5.12 8.82 0.84
C PRO A 108 -5.89 10.13 0.79
N LYS A 109 -6.87 10.21 -0.12
CA LYS A 109 -7.62 11.45 -0.35
C LYS A 109 -9.04 11.38 0.16
N SER A 110 -9.76 10.27 -0.05
CA SER A 110 -11.14 10.21 0.40
C SER A 110 -11.71 8.80 0.43
N TRP A 111 -12.28 8.46 1.60
CA TRP A 111 -12.94 7.17 1.84
C TRP A 111 -12.02 5.98 1.57
N ASP A 112 -10.71 6.17 1.72
CA ASP A 112 -9.74 5.12 1.54
C ASP A 112 -9.45 4.41 2.87
N THR A 113 -9.10 3.13 2.81
CA THR A 113 -8.63 2.35 3.97
C THR A 113 -7.15 2.03 3.76
N VAL A 114 -6.34 2.26 4.79
CA VAL A 114 -4.90 1.99 4.80
C VAL A 114 -4.57 1.09 5.98
N GLU A 115 -3.98 -0.06 5.71
CA GLU A 115 -3.45 -0.99 6.72
C GLU A 115 -1.95 -1.17 6.52
N VAL A 116 -1.17 -0.97 7.58
CA VAL A 116 0.29 -1.10 7.54
C VAL A 116 0.79 -1.96 8.69
N GLN A 117 1.48 -3.06 8.38
CA GLN A 117 2.06 -3.96 9.38
C GLN A 117 3.59 -3.95 9.30
N LEU A 118 4.24 -3.21 10.20
CA LEU A 118 5.69 -3.09 10.24
C LEU A 118 6.33 -4.23 11.05
N LYS A 119 7.55 -4.63 10.69
CA LYS A 119 8.25 -5.69 11.41
C LYS A 119 9.48 -5.19 12.14
N SER A 120 10.36 -4.43 11.48
CA SER A 120 11.58 -3.98 12.17
C SER A 120 12.33 -2.85 11.47
N ARG A 121 12.50 -1.75 12.22
CA ARG A 121 13.25 -0.55 11.80
C ARG A 121 12.64 0.11 10.56
N ASP A 122 11.35 -0.03 10.38
CA ASP A 122 10.63 0.55 9.27
C ASP A 122 10.16 1.96 9.64
N THR A 123 10.01 2.82 8.64
CA THR A 123 9.45 4.16 8.82
C THR A 123 8.18 4.25 7.97
N VAL A 124 7.10 4.75 8.56
CA VAL A 124 5.85 5.00 7.84
C VAL A 124 5.36 6.42 8.10
N GLU A 125 4.91 7.06 7.03
CA GLU A 125 4.18 8.31 7.06
C GLU A 125 2.84 8.15 6.35
N VAL A 126 1.74 8.52 7.03
CA VAL A 126 0.40 8.49 6.44
C VAL A 126 -0.28 9.85 6.58
N GLN A 127 -0.72 10.43 5.46
CA GLN A 127 -1.39 11.74 5.44
C GLN A 127 -2.82 11.65 4.90
N PRO A 128 -3.78 11.11 5.66
CA PRO A 128 -5.17 11.03 5.22
C PRO A 128 -5.83 12.39 5.17
N LYS A 129 -6.77 12.55 4.22
CA LYS A 129 -7.41 13.86 3.98
C LYS A 129 -8.87 13.89 4.39
N SER A 130 -9.67 12.86 4.12
CA SER A 130 -11.11 12.94 4.36
C SER A 130 -11.82 11.60 4.46
N ARG A 131 -12.27 11.27 5.67
CA ARG A 131 -13.03 10.05 5.97
C ARG A 131 -12.27 8.78 5.64
N ASP A 132 -10.96 8.85 5.79
CA ASP A 132 -10.08 7.71 5.59
C ASP A 132 -9.93 6.95 6.91
N THR A 133 -9.65 5.66 6.80
CA THR A 133 -9.33 4.81 7.95
C THR A 133 -7.89 4.35 7.82
N VAL A 134 -7.11 4.49 8.88
CA VAL A 134 -5.70 4.10 8.91
C VAL A 134 -5.48 3.18 10.10
N GLU A 135 -4.91 2.01 9.88
CA GLU A 135 -4.45 1.11 10.93
C GLU A 135 -2.97 0.82 10.74
N VAL A 136 -2.17 1.03 11.79
CA VAL A 136 -0.72 0.77 11.75
C VAL A 136 -0.32 -0.10 12.94
N GLN A 137 0.32 -1.23 12.67
CA GLN A 137 0.80 -2.17 13.69
C GLN A 137 2.32 -2.31 13.64
N PRO A 138 3.09 -1.40 14.29
CA PRO A 138 4.52 -1.54 14.39
C PRO A 138 4.94 -2.60 15.42
N LYS A 139 6.08 -3.25 15.16
CA LYS A 139 6.58 -4.36 16.00
C LYS A 139 7.89 -4.05 16.71
N SER A 140 8.86 -3.42 16.04
CA SER A 140 10.18 -3.25 16.65
C SER A 140 11.03 -2.12 16.07
N ARG A 141 11.21 -1.06 16.86
CA ARG A 141 12.04 0.11 16.51
C ARG A 141 11.55 0.81 15.26
N ASP A 142 10.25 0.79 15.04
CA ASP A 142 9.62 1.41 13.90
C ASP A 142 9.26 2.85 14.25
N THR A 143 9.19 3.70 13.23
CA THR A 143 8.72 5.09 13.36
C THR A 143 7.44 5.26 12.56
N VAL A 144 6.40 5.77 13.21
CA VAL A 144 5.08 5.97 12.63
C VAL A 144 4.69 7.43 12.79
N GLU A 145 4.43 8.12 11.69
CA GLU A 145 3.84 9.45 11.68
C GLU A 145 2.50 9.42 10.93
N VAL A 146 1.43 9.94 11.55
CA VAL A 146 0.12 10.05 10.90
C VAL A 146 -0.44 11.46 11.07
N GLN A 147 -0.74 12.14 9.96
CA GLN A 147 -1.26 13.52 9.96
C GLN A 147 -2.69 13.61 9.39
N PRO A 148 -3.73 13.18 10.13
CA PRO A 148 -5.10 13.21 9.63
C PRO A 148 -5.66 14.63 9.54
N LYS A 149 -6.47 14.88 8.51
CA LYS A 149 -7.08 16.21 8.29
C LYS A 149 -8.53 16.30 8.71
N SER A 150 -9.41 15.38 8.33
CA SER A 150 -10.86 15.58 8.52
C SER A 150 -11.67 14.28 8.57
N ARG A 151 -12.27 14.00 9.74
CA ARG A 151 -13.15 12.83 9.95
C ARG A 151 -12.46 11.49 9.66
N ASP A 152 -11.14 11.48 9.78
CA ASP A 152 -10.34 10.27 9.61
C ASP A 152 -10.29 9.51 10.93
N THR A 153 -10.18 8.19 10.83
CA THR A 153 -9.94 7.29 11.96
C THR A 153 -8.52 6.75 11.82
N VAL A 154 -7.72 6.80 12.87
CA VAL A 154 -6.35 6.26 12.92
C VAL A 154 -6.22 5.40 14.17
N GLU A 155 -5.78 4.17 13.98
CA GLU A 155 -5.42 3.24 15.05
C GLU A 155 -3.95 2.87 14.90
N VAL A 156 -3.18 3.03 15.97
CA VAL A 156 -1.76 2.62 15.99
C VAL A 156 -1.52 1.74 17.20
N GLN A 157 -1.06 0.51 16.97
CA GLN A 157 -0.82 -0.50 18.01
C GLN A 157 0.66 -0.90 18.09
N PRO A 158 1.51 -0.09 18.75
CA PRO A 158 2.94 -0.40 18.89
C PRO A 158 3.22 -1.52 19.88
N LYS A 159 4.28 -2.31 19.63
CA LYS A 159 4.70 -3.39 20.53
C LYS A 159 6.01 -3.13 21.25
N SER A 160 7.02 -2.52 20.62
CA SER A 160 8.35 -2.45 21.24
C SER A 160 9.28 -1.37 20.67
N ARG A 161 9.64 -0.39 21.51
CA ARG A 161 10.60 0.69 21.19
C ARG A 161 10.25 1.45 19.90
N ASP A 162 8.96 1.52 19.60
CA ASP A 162 8.44 2.23 18.44
C ASP A 162 8.18 3.69 18.82
N THR A 163 8.36 4.58 17.85
CA THR A 163 7.98 6.00 17.99
C THR A 163 6.71 6.21 17.19
N VAL A 164 5.68 6.74 17.84
CA VAL A 164 4.38 7.01 17.21
C VAL A 164 4.02 8.47 17.43
N GLU A 165 3.76 9.17 16.34
CA GLU A 165 3.27 10.54 16.34
C GLU A 165 2.00 10.65 15.50
N VAL A 166 0.93 11.20 16.10
CA VAL A 166 -0.34 11.44 15.42
C VAL A 166 -0.72 12.92 15.60
N GLN A 167 -0.72 13.68 14.49
CA GLN A 167 -0.99 15.11 14.49
C GLN A 167 -2.30 15.46 13.73
N PRO A 168 -3.47 15.45 14.39
CA PRO A 168 -4.73 15.80 13.75
C PRO A 168 -4.86 17.31 13.51
N LYS A 169 -5.25 17.72 12.29
CA LYS A 169 -5.50 19.13 11.94
C LYS A 169 -6.94 19.60 12.16
N SER A 170 -7.90 18.71 12.42
CA SER A 170 -9.28 19.07 12.77
C SER A 170 -10.00 17.93 13.53
N ARG A 171 -11.33 18.06 13.76
CA ARG A 171 -12.16 17.12 14.55
C ARG A 171 -11.86 15.66 14.19
N TRP A 172 -11.09 15.08 15.09
CA TRP A 172 -10.59 13.73 15.11
C TRP A 172 -11.54 12.89 15.97
N ALA A 173 -12.03 11.77 15.43
CA ALA A 173 -12.97 10.89 16.11
C ALA A 173 -12.34 9.51 16.30
N GLY A 174 -11.37 9.39 17.22
CA GLY A 174 -10.92 8.06 17.65
C GLY A 174 -9.46 7.96 18.00
N CYS A 175 -8.99 8.67 19.05
CA CYS A 175 -7.72 8.30 19.67
C CYS A 175 -8.01 7.19 20.68
N LYS A 176 -7.57 5.98 20.36
CA LYS A 176 -7.14 5.02 21.38
C LYS A 176 -5.69 4.64 21.10
N PRO A 177 -4.71 5.47 21.48
CA PRO A 177 -3.41 4.93 21.81
C PRO A 177 -3.60 4.05 23.06
N LEU A 178 -3.20 2.77 22.98
CA LEU A 178 -3.04 1.91 24.17
C LEU A 178 -1.67 2.16 24.81
#